data_AF-A0A0M3J4D1-F1
#
_entry.id   AF-A0A0M3J4D1-F1
#
_cell.length_a   1.000
_cell.length_b   1.000
_cell.length_c   1.000
_cell.angle_alpha   90.00
_cell.angle_beta   90.00
_cell.angle_gamma   90.00
#
_symmetry.space_group_name_H-M   'P 1'
#
loop_
_entity.id
_entity.type
_entity.pdbx_description
1 polymer ?
#
loop_
_entity_poly.entity_id
_entity_poly.type
_entity_poly.pdbx_seq_one_letter_code
_entity_poly.pdbx_strand_id
1 'polypeptide(L)'
;MIRRSVSFLGRFGWLRQKCLCRSLATTTDSTRGNFAVLDDSDLSVFERLIGKNNVETNDLQPYNCDFLHIYKGSSKCVLFPTSVEEVSAILAHCYARKLAVVPQSGNTGLVGGSVPVFDEVILSLRKLNKRFNFDPHAG
;
A
#
# COMPACT_ATOMS: atom_id res chain seq x y z
N MET A 1 49.09 -3.97 42.16
CA MET A 1 49.79 -3.11 41.18
C MET A 1 49.47 -3.61 39.79
N ILE A 2 48.44 -3.06 39.14
CA ILE A 2 48.22 -3.05 37.67
C ILE A 2 47.27 -1.88 37.40
N ARG A 3 47.68 -1.03 36.46
CA ARG A 3 47.09 0.24 36.02
C ARG A 3 45.85 0.04 35.15
N ARG A 4 45.01 1.09 35.09
CA ARG A 4 44.27 1.69 33.95
C ARG A 4 42.88 2.13 34.41
N SER A 5 42.27 3.22 33.98
CA SER A 5 42.64 4.35 33.12
C SER A 5 41.55 5.41 33.33
N VAL A 6 41.92 6.66 33.11
CA VAL A 6 41.10 7.88 33.16
C VAL A 6 40.09 7.90 32.00
N SER A 7 38.91 8.51 32.18
CA SER A 7 37.98 8.90 31.11
C SER A 7 37.27 10.20 31.54
N PHE A 8 37.88 11.35 31.29
CA PHE A 8 37.64 12.25 30.15
C PHE A 8 36.18 12.75 30.02
N LEU A 9 35.99 14.00 30.45
CA LEU A 9 34.85 14.85 30.15
C LEU A 9 34.66 14.97 28.63
N GLY A 10 33.42 14.89 28.17
CA GLY A 10 33.06 15.19 26.79
C GLY A 10 31.60 15.61 26.67
N ARG A 11 31.33 16.91 26.82
CA ARG A 11 30.12 17.54 26.31
C ARG A 11 30.13 17.42 24.79
N PHE A 12 29.15 16.74 24.20
CA PHE A 12 28.80 16.94 22.80
C PHE A 12 27.27 16.86 22.67
N GLY A 13 26.66 18.04 22.56
CA GLY A 13 25.27 18.19 22.17
C GLY A 13 25.11 17.73 20.73
N TRP A 14 24.30 16.70 20.53
CA TRP A 14 23.71 16.41 19.24
C TRP A 14 22.26 16.86 19.27
N LEU A 15 22.02 17.98 18.58
CA LEU A 15 20.71 18.43 18.16
C LEU A 15 20.06 17.29 17.36
N ARG A 16 19.27 16.44 18.03
CA ARG A 16 18.28 15.62 17.36
C ARG A 16 17.20 16.58 16.86
N GLN A 17 17.33 16.96 15.61
CA GLN A 17 16.29 17.62 14.84
C GLN A 17 15.11 16.63 14.76
N LYS A 18 14.26 16.70 15.78
CA LYS A 18 12.91 16.13 15.74
C LYS A 18 12.21 16.92 14.64
N CYS A 19 12.23 16.40 13.42
CA CYS A 19 11.24 16.76 12.42
C CYS A 19 9.90 16.49 13.07
N LEU A 20 9.24 17.57 13.49
CA LEU A 20 7.86 17.59 13.92
C LEU A 20 7.01 17.27 12.68
N CYS A 21 6.99 16.00 12.29
CA CYS A 21 5.87 15.49 11.51
C CYS A 21 4.73 15.44 12.52
N ARG A 22 3.95 16.52 12.55
CA ARG A 22 2.81 16.70 13.44
C ARG A 22 1.82 15.60 13.08
N SER A 23 1.83 14.51 13.85
CA SER A 23 0.89 13.41 13.68
C SER A 23 -0.50 13.92 14.02
N LEU A 24 -1.19 14.49 13.05
CA LEU A 24 -2.64 14.40 13.00
C LEU A 24 -2.96 12.97 12.59
N ALA A 25 -2.68 12.04 13.51
CA ALA A 25 -3.37 10.76 13.54
C ALA A 25 -4.82 11.12 13.83
N THR A 26 -5.62 11.24 12.77
CA THR A 26 -7.05 11.44 12.86
C THR A 26 -7.62 10.34 13.74
N THR A 27 -8.11 10.77 14.89
CA THR A 27 -8.75 9.97 15.93
C THR A 27 -10.13 9.57 15.44
N THR A 28 -10.19 8.66 14.47
CA THR A 28 -11.32 7.75 14.35
C THR A 28 -10.75 6.40 14.72
N ASP A 29 -11.16 5.88 15.88
CA ASP A 29 -10.95 4.47 16.25
C ASP A 29 -11.78 3.62 15.27
N SER A 30 -11.33 3.57 14.03
CA SER A 30 -11.90 2.68 13.04
C SER A 30 -11.44 1.28 13.45
N THR A 31 -12.38 0.47 13.89
CA THR A 31 -12.12 -0.95 14.06
C THR A 31 -12.09 -1.59 12.69
N ARG A 32 -11.08 -2.42 12.43
CA ARG A 32 -11.02 -3.25 11.22
C ARG A 32 -12.30 -4.08 11.12
N GLY A 33 -12.94 -4.06 9.94
CA GLY A 33 -14.11 -4.90 9.68
C GLY A 33 -13.80 -6.40 9.76
N ASN A 34 -14.85 -7.23 9.72
CA ASN A 34 -14.72 -8.70 9.71
C ASN A 34 -14.27 -9.22 8.34
N PHE A 35 -13.04 -8.87 7.94
CA PHE A 35 -12.38 -9.34 6.73
C PHE A 35 -11.34 -10.41 7.07
N ALA A 36 -11.08 -11.32 6.13
CA ALA A 36 -9.96 -12.24 6.27
C ALA A 36 -8.62 -11.49 6.20
N VAL A 37 -7.58 -12.11 6.72
CA VAL A 37 -6.20 -11.62 6.60
C VAL A 37 -5.55 -12.27 5.39
N LEU A 38 -4.68 -11.53 4.72
CA LEU A 38 -3.91 -12.04 3.58
C LEU A 38 -2.90 -13.11 4.03
N ASP A 39 -2.96 -14.29 3.41
CA ASP A 39 -2.04 -15.42 3.63
C ASP A 39 -1.13 -15.66 2.41
N ASP A 40 -0.02 -16.39 2.59
CA ASP A 40 0.90 -16.76 1.50
C ASP A 40 0.21 -17.61 0.42
N SER A 41 -0.82 -18.36 0.79
CA SER A 41 -1.65 -19.10 -0.16
C SER A 41 -2.40 -18.18 -1.12
N ASP A 42 -2.89 -17.03 -0.64
CA ASP A 42 -3.58 -16.04 -1.47
C ASP A 42 -2.59 -15.38 -2.45
N LEU A 43 -1.36 -15.09 -2.01
CA LEU A 43 -0.29 -14.59 -2.88
C LEU A 43 0.01 -15.56 -4.02
N SER A 44 0.11 -16.86 -3.74
CA SER A 44 0.34 -17.88 -4.77
C SER A 44 -0.80 -17.94 -5.80
N VAL A 45 -2.04 -17.69 -5.37
CA VAL A 45 -3.19 -17.62 -6.28
C VAL A 45 -3.09 -16.38 -7.16
N PHE A 46 -2.77 -15.21 -6.59
CA PHE A 46 -2.58 -13.99 -7.37
C PHE A 46 -1.45 -14.13 -8.39
N GLU A 47 -0.31 -14.68 -8.00
CA GLU A 47 0.80 -14.95 -8.93
C GLU A 47 0.38 -15.86 -10.09
N ARG A 48 -0.51 -16.84 -9.84
CA ARG A 48 -1.06 -17.70 -10.90
C ARG A 48 -2.07 -16.97 -11.80
N LEU A 49 -2.85 -16.03 -11.26
CA LEU A 49 -3.87 -15.30 -11.99
C LEU A 49 -3.29 -14.21 -12.89
N ILE A 50 -2.34 -13.41 -12.38
CA ILE A 50 -1.80 -12.23 -13.08
C ILE A 50 -0.32 -12.33 -13.42
N GLY A 51 0.37 -13.40 -12.98
CA GLY A 51 1.81 -13.55 -13.13
C GLY A 51 2.60 -12.89 -12.00
N LYS A 52 3.71 -13.52 -11.62
CA LYS A 52 4.58 -13.07 -10.52
C LYS A 52 5.07 -11.63 -10.64
N ASN A 53 5.34 -11.15 -11.85
CA ASN A 53 5.81 -9.78 -12.11
C ASN A 53 4.72 -8.70 -11.89
N ASN A 54 3.48 -9.12 -11.65
CA ASN A 54 2.34 -8.24 -11.42
C ASN A 54 1.85 -8.28 -9.96
N VAL A 55 2.61 -8.93 -9.06
CA VAL A 55 2.38 -8.94 -7.61
C VAL A 55 3.60 -8.32 -6.95
N GLU A 56 3.43 -7.22 -6.21
CA GLU A 56 4.50 -6.57 -5.45
C GLU A 56 4.24 -6.69 -3.95
N THR A 57 5.29 -7.03 -3.19
CA THR A 57 5.25 -7.20 -1.73
C THR A 57 6.40 -6.49 -1.01
N ASN A 58 7.42 -6.00 -1.73
CA ASN A 58 8.63 -5.46 -1.12
C ASN A 58 8.54 -3.94 -0.92
N ASP A 59 8.35 -3.20 -2.02
CA ASP A 59 8.28 -1.73 -1.98
C ASP A 59 6.83 -1.25 -2.11
N LEU A 60 6.16 -1.16 -0.97
CA LEU A 60 4.74 -0.79 -0.88
C LEU A 60 4.51 0.64 -0.42
N GLN A 61 5.58 1.35 -0.03
CA GLN A 61 5.47 2.70 0.53
C GLN A 61 4.79 3.70 -0.43
N PRO A 62 5.04 3.67 -1.76
CA PRO A 62 4.37 4.55 -2.71
C PRO A 62 2.86 4.32 -2.86
N TYR A 63 2.38 3.13 -2.51
CA TYR A 63 0.98 2.72 -2.65
C TYR A 63 0.22 2.86 -1.33
N ASN A 64 0.92 2.67 -0.20
CA ASN A 64 0.37 2.84 1.14
C ASN A 64 0.33 4.29 1.62
N CYS A 65 0.87 5.26 0.87
CA CYS A 65 0.87 6.66 1.25
C CYS A 65 0.17 7.49 0.18
N ASP A 66 -0.68 8.43 0.59
CA ASP A 66 -1.36 9.32 -0.35
C ASP A 66 -0.42 10.41 -0.88
N PHE A 67 -0.91 11.16 -1.87
CA PHE A 67 -0.17 12.25 -2.49
C PHE A 67 0.20 13.38 -1.52
N LEU A 68 -0.64 13.66 -0.51
CA LEU A 68 -0.38 14.71 0.48
C LEU A 68 0.45 14.22 1.67
N HIS A 69 0.75 12.91 1.73
CA HIS A 69 1.41 12.25 2.86
C HIS A 69 0.69 12.42 4.21
N ILE A 70 -0.63 12.59 4.17
CA ILE A 70 -1.50 12.73 5.35
C ILE A 70 -2.05 11.35 5.74
N TYR A 71 -2.40 10.52 4.76
CA TYR A 71 -2.98 9.20 4.96
C TYR A 71 -1.94 8.13 4.68
N LYS A 72 -1.84 7.17 5.61
CA LYS A 72 -0.91 6.05 5.52
C LYS A 72 -1.57 4.74 5.92
N GLY A 73 -1.61 3.81 4.99
CA GLY A 73 -2.08 2.44 5.19
C GLY A 73 -0.95 1.44 5.46
N SER A 74 -1.34 0.18 5.67
CA SER A 74 -0.45 -0.94 6.00
C SER A 74 -0.72 -2.19 5.17
N SER A 75 -1.07 -2.01 3.89
CA SER A 75 -1.22 -3.13 2.97
C SER A 75 0.08 -3.89 2.78
N LYS A 76 -0.05 -5.20 2.60
CA LYS A 76 1.05 -6.16 2.42
C LYS A 76 1.27 -6.57 0.96
N CYS A 77 0.38 -6.21 0.04
CA CYS A 77 0.57 -6.52 -1.38
C CYS A 77 -0.14 -5.53 -2.30
N VAL A 78 0.43 -5.34 -3.49
CA VAL A 78 -0.16 -4.56 -4.57
C VAL A 78 -0.26 -5.45 -5.81
N LEU A 79 -1.44 -5.46 -6.44
CA LEU A 79 -1.73 -6.23 -7.64
C LEU A 79 -1.81 -5.30 -8.86
N PHE A 80 -1.20 -5.70 -9.97
CA PHE A 80 -1.16 -4.93 -11.22
C PHE A 80 -1.79 -5.69 -12.39
N PRO A 81 -3.13 -5.83 -12.44
CA PRO A 81 -3.81 -6.46 -13.56
C PRO A 81 -3.60 -5.68 -14.87
N THR A 82 -3.57 -6.41 -15.98
CA THR A 82 -3.39 -5.91 -17.35
C THR A 82 -4.64 -6.07 -18.21
N SER A 83 -5.63 -6.83 -17.72
CA SER A 83 -6.88 -7.14 -18.41
C SER A 83 -8.09 -7.08 -17.45
N VAL A 84 -9.28 -6.94 -18.01
CA VAL A 84 -10.53 -6.88 -17.20
C VAL A 84 -10.87 -8.27 -16.64
N GLU A 85 -10.48 -9.32 -17.36
CA GLU A 85 -10.61 -10.72 -16.96
C GLU A 85 -9.79 -11.02 -15.71
N GLU A 86 -8.55 -10.50 -15.65
CA GLU A 86 -7.70 -10.59 -14.46
C GLU A 86 -8.31 -9.87 -13.26
N VAL A 87 -8.85 -8.66 -13.44
CA VAL A 87 -9.55 -7.92 -12.38
C VAL A 87 -10.72 -8.75 -11.84
N SER A 88 -11.54 -9.30 -12.73
CA SER A 88 -12.68 -10.13 -12.37
C SER A 88 -12.24 -11.36 -11.56
N ALA A 89 -11.19 -12.06 -12.00
CA ALA A 89 -10.66 -13.23 -11.31
C ALA A 89 -10.09 -12.91 -9.93
N ILE A 90 -9.37 -11.79 -9.79
CA ILE A 90 -8.87 -11.31 -8.49
C ILE A 90 -10.04 -11.04 -7.53
N LEU A 91 -11.03 -10.27 -7.98
CA LEU A 91 -12.18 -9.91 -7.15
C LEU A 91 -13.01 -11.14 -6.76
N ALA A 92 -13.15 -12.12 -7.64
CA ALA A 92 -13.80 -13.39 -7.33
C ALA A 92 -13.07 -14.14 -6.20
N HIS A 93 -11.73 -14.20 -6.23
CA HIS A 93 -10.93 -14.79 -5.16
C HIS A 93 -11.07 -14.01 -3.85
N CYS A 94 -10.93 -12.68 -3.90
CA CYS A 94 -11.07 -11.82 -2.72
C CYS A 94 -12.47 -11.92 -2.11
N TYR A 95 -13.52 -12.02 -2.93
CA TYR A 95 -14.89 -12.22 -2.45
C TYR A 95 -15.06 -13.56 -1.73
N ALA A 96 -14.59 -14.66 -2.34
CA ALA A 96 -14.66 -15.99 -1.75
C ALA A 96 -13.92 -16.07 -0.40
N ARG A 97 -12.78 -15.38 -0.30
CA ARG A 97 -11.97 -15.30 0.92
C ARG A 97 -12.39 -14.21 1.90
N LYS A 98 -13.30 -13.31 1.53
CA LYS A 98 -13.64 -12.08 2.28
C LYS A 98 -12.44 -11.19 2.57
N LEU A 99 -11.54 -11.04 1.59
CA LEU A 99 -10.44 -10.08 1.65
C LEU A 99 -10.95 -8.69 1.27
N ALA A 100 -10.55 -7.67 2.06
CA ALA A 100 -10.82 -6.28 1.71
C ALA A 100 -9.90 -5.84 0.56
N VAL A 101 -10.42 -5.02 -0.34
CA VAL A 101 -9.71 -4.54 -1.53
C VAL A 101 -9.85 -3.04 -1.64
N VAL A 102 -8.74 -2.36 -1.93
CA VAL A 102 -8.70 -0.91 -2.21
C VAL A 102 -8.32 -0.70 -3.67
N PRO A 103 -9.24 -0.22 -4.50
CA PRO A 103 -8.92 0.14 -5.87
C PRO A 103 -8.05 1.39 -5.89
N GLN A 104 -6.94 1.35 -6.64
CA GLN A 104 -6.02 2.46 -6.76
C GLN A 104 -5.65 2.69 -8.23
N SER A 105 -5.57 3.96 -8.62
CA SER A 105 -5.13 4.38 -9.96
C SER A 105 -3.90 5.28 -9.86
N GLY A 106 -4.03 6.57 -10.14
CA GLY A 106 -2.93 7.55 -10.04
C GLY A 106 -2.48 7.89 -8.61
N ASN A 107 -3.27 7.51 -7.60
CA ASN A 107 -3.03 7.83 -6.18
C ASN A 107 -2.88 9.34 -5.89
N THR A 108 -3.61 10.19 -6.64
CA THR A 108 -3.60 11.67 -6.52
C THR A 108 -4.84 12.22 -5.81
N GLY A 109 -5.68 11.35 -5.22
CA GLY A 109 -6.88 11.76 -4.50
C GLY A 109 -6.54 12.53 -3.21
N LEU A 110 -7.28 13.61 -2.92
CA LEU A 110 -7.02 14.48 -1.76
C LEU A 110 -7.78 14.07 -0.49
N VAL A 111 -8.65 13.05 -0.59
CA VAL A 111 -9.54 12.60 0.50
C VAL A 111 -9.15 11.24 1.07
N GLY A 112 -8.00 10.67 0.69
CA GLY A 112 -7.49 9.40 1.20
C GLY A 112 -8.18 8.13 0.69
N GLY A 113 -9.20 8.23 -0.16
CA GLY A 113 -9.97 7.07 -0.64
C GLY A 113 -9.20 6.07 -1.51
N SER A 114 -8.01 6.44 -1.99
CA SER A 114 -7.13 5.55 -2.76
C SER A 114 -6.07 4.85 -1.91
N VAL A 115 -6.08 5.04 -0.58
CA VAL A 115 -5.09 4.49 0.35
C VAL A 115 -5.78 3.55 1.34
N PRO A 116 -5.20 2.36 1.61
CA PRO A 116 -5.75 1.44 2.61
C PRO A 116 -5.76 2.05 4.00
N VAL A 117 -6.73 1.63 4.82
CA VAL A 117 -6.79 2.03 6.23
C VAL A 117 -6.05 1.02 7.10
N PHE A 118 -6.15 -0.27 6.76
CA PHE A 118 -5.50 -1.38 7.45
C PHE A 118 -4.62 -2.20 6.49
N ASP A 119 -4.97 -3.47 6.28
CA ASP A 119 -4.26 -4.50 5.52
C ASP A 119 -4.99 -4.91 4.24
N GLU A 120 -5.81 -4.02 3.69
CA GLU A 120 -6.55 -4.28 2.45
C GLU A 120 -5.60 -4.52 1.28
N VAL A 121 -5.98 -5.40 0.36
CA VAL A 121 -5.22 -5.66 -0.87
C VAL A 121 -5.35 -4.46 -1.80
N ILE A 122 -4.23 -3.87 -2.23
CA ILE A 122 -4.25 -2.75 -3.17
C ILE A 122 -4.38 -3.30 -4.60
N LEU A 123 -5.42 -2.88 -5.31
CA LEU A 123 -5.63 -3.21 -6.72
C LEU A 123 -5.28 -2.02 -7.60
N SER A 124 -4.08 -2.04 -8.19
CA SER A 124 -3.56 -0.95 -9.02
C SER A 124 -3.96 -1.09 -10.49
N LEU A 125 -4.80 -0.18 -10.97
CA LEU A 125 -5.27 -0.16 -12.36
C LEU A 125 -4.28 0.49 -13.33
N ARG A 126 -3.07 0.84 -12.88
CA ARG A 126 -2.08 1.59 -13.69
C ARG A 126 -1.67 0.85 -14.97
N LYS A 127 -1.63 -0.49 -14.96
CA LYS A 127 -1.29 -1.30 -16.14
C LYS A 127 -2.49 -1.58 -17.06
N LEU A 128 -3.70 -1.23 -16.65
CA LEU A 128 -4.92 -1.39 -17.45
C LEU A 128 -5.11 -0.19 -18.40
N ASN A 129 -4.16 0.01 -19.31
CA ASN A 129 -4.05 1.23 -20.14
C ASN A 129 -4.19 0.96 -21.65
N LYS A 130 -4.86 -0.13 -22.05
CA LYS A 130 -5.15 -0.41 -23.45
C LYS A 130 -5.96 0.74 -24.05
N ARG A 131 -5.56 1.19 -25.25
CA ARG A 131 -6.25 2.26 -25.98
C ARG A 131 -7.64 1.78 -26.39
N PHE A 132 -8.66 2.52 -26.02
CA PHE A 132 -10.02 2.32 -26.54
C PHE A 132 -10.12 2.85 -27.97
N ASN A 133 -11.05 2.28 -28.74
CA ASN A 133 -11.37 2.82 -30.06
C ASN A 133 -12.21 4.09 -29.87
N PHE A 134 -11.79 5.18 -30.49
CA PHE A 134 -12.53 6.42 -30.50
C PHE A 134 -13.35 6.47 -31.79
N ASP A 135 -14.67 6.64 -31.67
CA ASP A 135 -15.55 6.85 -32.83
C ASP A 135 -15.66 8.36 -33.13
N PRO A 136 -15.07 8.85 -34.23
CA PRO A 136 -15.09 10.28 -34.56
C PRO A 136 -16.46 10.77 -35.06
N HIS A 137 -17.41 9.87 -35.31
CA HIS A 137 -18.75 10.21 -35.81
C HIS A 137 -19.82 10.17 -34.72
N ALA A 138 -19.47 9.76 -33.49
CA ALA A 138 -20.35 9.85 -32.34
C ALA A 138 -20.50 11.33 -31.91
N GLY A 139 -21.50 12.01 -32.47
CA GLY A 139 -21.86 13.41 -32.18
C GLY A 139 -23.36 13.63 -32.38
#